data_AF-A0A932S7I1-F1
#
_entry.id   AF-A0A932S7I1-F1
#
_cell.length_a   1.000
_cell.length_b   1.000
_cell.length_c   1.000
_cell.angle_alpha   90.00
_cell.angle_beta   90.00
_cell.angle_gamma   90.00
#
_symmetry.space_group_name_H-M   'P 1'
#
loop_
_entity.id
_entity.type
_entity.pdbx_description
1 polymer ?
#
loop_
_entity_poly.entity_id
_entity_poly.type
_entity_poly.pdbx_seq_one_letter_code
_entity_poly.pdbx_strand_id
1 'polypeptide(L)'
;MSNEAIAAYLDTMDELQQSTAAVEALVDAFLDASVKLRNWRECSFVNVGNIAVAGGRGGTIDGNQLPTAAQLAAAIATWHAKHQAAVQAWESVPEHRRTGLQPPDHSQSSSESE
;
A
#
# COMPACT_ATOMS: atom_id res chain seq x y z
N MET A 1 28.08 -4.45 16.86
CA MET A 1 27.88 -3.13 16.25
C MET A 1 27.50 -3.22 14.77
N SER A 2 28.38 -3.59 13.83
CA SER A 2 28.06 -3.56 12.38
C SER A 2 26.99 -4.57 11.93
N ASN A 3 26.96 -5.79 12.50
CA ASN A 3 25.90 -6.76 12.21
C ASN A 3 24.53 -6.37 12.80
N GLU A 4 24.52 -5.62 13.91
CA GLU A 4 23.27 -5.14 14.53
C GLU A 4 22.62 -4.05 13.66
N ALA A 5 23.43 -3.17 13.06
CA ALA A 5 22.91 -2.15 12.13
C ALA A 5 22.29 -2.77 10.87
N ILE A 6 22.89 -3.84 10.34
CA ILE A 6 22.32 -4.57 9.19
C ILE A 6 21.03 -5.28 9.58
N ALA A 7 20.99 -5.96 10.74
CA ALA A 7 19.77 -6.61 11.22
C ALA A 7 18.62 -5.60 11.42
N ALA A 8 18.91 -4.48 12.11
CA ALA A 8 17.93 -3.41 12.29
C ALA A 8 17.45 -2.82 10.97
N TYR A 9 18.35 -2.68 9.97
CA TYR A 9 17.96 -2.25 8.64
C TYR A 9 17.00 -3.24 7.95
N LEU A 10 17.32 -4.53 7.96
CA LEU A 10 16.46 -5.57 7.38
C LEU A 10 15.07 -5.60 8.06
N ASP A 11 15.02 -5.47 9.39
CA ASP A 11 13.75 -5.38 10.11
C ASP A 11 12.92 -4.17 9.65
N THR A 12 13.54 -2.99 9.50
CA THR A 12 12.83 -1.80 9.00
C THR A 12 12.39 -1.92 7.54
N MET A 13 13.13 -2.68 6.72
CA MET A 13 12.74 -2.97 5.34
C MET A 13 11.54 -3.90 5.27
N ASP A 14 11.48 -4.93 6.11
CA ASP A 14 10.31 -5.82 6.21
C ASP A 14 9.07 -5.03 6.66
N GLU A 15 9.21 -4.15 7.64
CA GLU A 15 8.12 -3.26 8.07
C GLU A 15 7.68 -2.29 6.96
N LEU A 16 8.63 -1.73 6.20
CA LEU A 16 8.33 -0.87 5.05
C LEU A 16 7.56 -1.66 3.99
N GLN A 17 8.00 -2.88 3.63
CA GLN A 17 7.33 -3.72 2.65
C GLN A 17 5.90 -4.08 3.07
N GLN A 18 5.68 -4.42 4.35
CA GLN A 18 4.34 -4.67 4.87
C GLN A 18 3.45 -3.43 4.78
N SER A 19 3.99 -2.25 5.12
CA SER A 19 3.25 -0.99 5.03
C SER A 19 2.92 -0.61 3.57
N THR A 20 3.82 -0.90 2.63
CA THR A 20 3.60 -0.70 1.19
C THR A 20 2.45 -1.58 0.70
N ALA A 21 2.50 -2.88 0.99
CA ALA A 21 1.44 -3.81 0.62
C ALA A 21 0.07 -3.43 1.21
N ALA A 22 0.05 -2.88 2.42
CA ALA A 22 -1.17 -2.39 3.04
C ALA A 22 -1.74 -1.16 2.31
N VAL A 23 -0.90 -0.20 1.91
CA VAL A 23 -1.34 0.95 1.11
C VAL A 23 -1.84 0.51 -0.27
N GLU A 24 -1.10 -0.37 -0.95
CA GLU A 24 -1.48 -0.92 -2.25
C GLU A 24 -2.84 -1.60 -2.21
N ALA A 25 -3.08 -2.48 -1.22
CA ALA A 25 -4.37 -3.15 -1.06
C ALA A 25 -5.55 -2.17 -0.91
N LEU A 26 -5.35 -1.06 -0.19
CA LEU A 26 -6.38 -0.03 -0.02
C LEU A 26 -6.61 0.75 -1.33
N VAL A 27 -5.54 1.08 -2.05
CA VAL A 27 -5.62 1.75 -3.36
C VAL A 27 -6.33 0.86 -4.38
N ASP A 28 -5.99 -0.42 -4.44
CA ASP A 28 -6.61 -1.39 -5.34
C ASP A 28 -8.12 -1.53 -5.08
N ALA A 29 -8.53 -1.57 -3.80
CA ALA A 29 -9.95 -1.59 -3.45
C ALA A 29 -10.70 -0.34 -3.96
N PHE A 30 -10.08 0.85 -3.85
CA PHE A 30 -10.64 2.08 -4.42
C PHE A 30 -10.71 2.04 -5.95
N LEU A 31 -9.65 1.56 -6.61
CA LEU A 31 -9.59 1.47 -8.07
C LEU A 31 -10.63 0.50 -8.61
N ASP A 32 -10.74 -0.71 -8.04
CA ASP A 32 -11.78 -1.69 -8.40
C ASP A 32 -13.19 -1.11 -8.26
N ALA A 33 -13.47 -0.47 -7.12
CA ALA A 33 -14.74 0.20 -6.90
C ALA A 33 -14.98 1.32 -7.94
N SER A 34 -13.97 2.11 -8.26
CA SER A 34 -14.08 3.19 -9.26
C SER A 34 -14.40 2.65 -10.65
N VAL A 35 -13.84 1.50 -11.03
CA VAL A 35 -14.11 0.84 -12.32
C VAL A 35 -15.56 0.38 -12.36
N LYS A 36 -16.05 -0.28 -11.30
CA LYS A 36 -17.45 -0.73 -11.20
C LYS A 36 -18.43 0.44 -11.25
N LEU A 37 -18.10 1.55 -10.59
CA LEU A 37 -18.91 2.77 -10.58
C LEU A 37 -18.98 3.50 -11.94
N ARG A 38 -18.10 3.21 -12.90
CA ARG A 38 -18.25 3.76 -14.27
C ARG A 38 -19.60 3.36 -14.89
N ASN A 39 -20.11 2.18 -14.54
CA ASN A 39 -21.43 1.69 -14.93
C ASN A 39 -22.40 1.66 -13.74
N TRP A 40 -22.39 2.71 -12.91
CA TRP A 40 -23.14 2.75 -11.63
C TRP A 40 -24.63 2.39 -11.74
N ARG A 41 -25.28 2.64 -12.88
CA ARG A 41 -26.70 2.29 -13.11
C ARG A 41 -26.96 0.79 -13.13
N GLU A 42 -25.94 0.00 -13.44
CA GLU A 42 -26.01 -1.46 -13.50
C GLU A 42 -25.33 -2.10 -12.29
N CYS A 43 -24.69 -1.31 -11.43
CA CYS A 43 -23.95 -1.77 -10.26
C CYS A 43 -24.88 -1.95 -9.05
N SER A 44 -24.65 -3.01 -8.28
CA SER A 44 -25.36 -3.24 -7.02
C SER A 44 -24.41 -3.00 -5.84
N PHE A 45 -24.89 -2.32 -4.80
CA PHE A 45 -24.20 -2.22 -3.52
C PHE A 45 -24.74 -3.25 -2.53
N VAL A 46 -23.86 -3.95 -1.83
CA VAL A 46 -24.22 -4.85 -0.72
C VAL A 46 -23.55 -4.37 0.56
N ASN A 47 -24.15 -4.66 1.71
CA ASN A 47 -23.66 -4.26 3.04
C ASN A 47 -23.47 -2.74 3.23
N VAL A 48 -24.22 -1.91 2.50
CA VAL A 48 -24.24 -0.45 2.68
C VAL A 48 -25.60 -0.04 3.27
N GLY A 49 -25.73 -0.07 4.60
CA GLY A 49 -26.97 0.33 5.29
C GLY A 49 -28.23 -0.42 4.83
N ASN A 50 -29.40 0.21 4.99
CA ASN A 50 -30.71 -0.31 4.53
C ASN A 50 -30.99 -0.03 3.03
N ILE A 51 -29.96 -0.08 2.18
CA ILE A 51 -30.16 0.11 0.73
C ILE A 51 -30.58 -1.24 0.13
N ALA A 52 -31.79 -1.29 -0.42
CA ALA A 52 -32.29 -2.46 -1.12
C ALA A 52 -31.42 -2.73 -2.36
N VAL A 53 -30.82 -3.93 -2.40
CA VAL A 53 -29.99 -4.40 -3.49
C VAL A 53 -30.87 -4.62 -4.72
N ALA A 54 -30.90 -3.67 -5.66
CA ALA A 54 -31.48 -3.91 -6.97
C ALA A 54 -30.47 -4.71 -7.80
N GLY A 55 -30.81 -5.96 -8.15
CA GLY A 55 -29.96 -6.85 -8.95
C GLY A 55 -29.68 -6.27 -10.32
N GLY A 56 -28.50 -5.67 -10.47
CA GLY A 56 -27.96 -5.20 -11.75
C GLY A 56 -27.00 -6.23 -12.34
N ARG A 57 -26.84 -6.21 -13.67
CA ARG A 57 -25.89 -7.08 -14.38
C ARG A 57 -24.44 -6.56 -14.29
N GLY A 58 -24.26 -5.32 -13.86
CA GLY A 58 -22.96 -4.71 -13.56
C GLY A 58 -22.52 -5.11 -12.16
N GLY A 59 -21.22 -5.35 -11.97
CA GLY A 59 -20.67 -6.03 -10.79
C GLY A 59 -21.12 -5.50 -9.43
N THR A 60 -20.92 -6.32 -8.40
CA THR A 60 -21.27 -5.98 -7.01
C THR A 60 -20.12 -5.24 -6.32
N ILE A 61 -20.45 -4.17 -5.59
CA ILE A 61 -19.56 -3.47 -4.67
C ILE A 61 -19.98 -3.80 -3.24
N ASP A 62 -19.06 -4.35 -2.46
CA ASP A 62 -19.26 -4.60 -1.03
C ASP A 62 -18.83 -3.39 -0.21
N GLY A 63 -19.78 -2.79 0.50
CA GLY A 63 -19.56 -1.65 1.39
C GLY A 63 -18.55 -1.93 2.50
N ASN A 64 -18.46 -3.17 2.98
CA ASN A 64 -17.52 -3.54 4.04
C ASN A 64 -16.06 -3.61 3.55
N GLN A 65 -15.87 -3.76 2.24
CA GLN A 65 -14.55 -3.84 1.62
C GLN A 65 -14.04 -2.49 1.13
N LEU A 66 -14.91 -1.47 1.10
CA LEU A 66 -14.51 -0.11 0.75
C LEU A 66 -13.76 0.53 1.93
N PRO A 67 -12.46 0.84 1.77
CA PRO A 67 -11.76 1.57 2.79
C PRO A 67 -12.28 3.00 2.88
N THR A 68 -12.25 3.54 4.09
CA THR A 68 -12.53 4.95 4.34
C THR A 68 -11.32 5.81 3.96
N ALA A 69 -11.56 7.08 3.63
CA ALA A 69 -10.48 8.04 3.39
C ALA A 69 -9.54 8.17 4.60
N ALA A 70 -10.07 8.06 5.82
CA ALA A 70 -9.28 8.08 7.04
C ALA A 70 -8.34 6.87 7.16
N GLN A 71 -8.80 5.66 6.78
CA GLN A 71 -7.95 4.46 6.75
C GLN A 71 -6.82 4.59 5.73
N LEU A 72 -7.10 5.10 4.53
CA LEU A 72 -6.07 5.35 3.53
C LEU A 72 -5.05 6.39 4.00
N ALA A 73 -5.51 7.52 4.55
CA ALA A 73 -4.63 8.56 5.08
C ALA A 73 -3.73 8.02 6.21
N ALA A 74 -4.28 7.21 7.11
CA ALA A 74 -3.51 6.58 8.19
C ALA A 74 -2.48 5.57 7.66
N ALA A 75 -2.84 4.77 6.64
CA ALA A 75 -1.92 3.84 6.01
C ALA A 75 -0.76 4.57 5.30
N ILE A 76 -1.06 5.63 4.54
CA ILE A 76 -0.04 6.46 3.87
C ILE A 76 0.88 7.13 4.91
N ALA A 77 0.32 7.67 5.99
CA ALA A 77 1.13 8.27 7.06
C ALA A 77 2.05 7.22 7.72
N THR A 78 1.55 6.00 7.93
CA THR A 78 2.34 4.88 8.46
C THR A 78 3.47 4.51 7.50
N TRP A 79 3.17 4.39 6.22
CA TRP A 79 4.15 4.11 5.18
C TRP A 79 5.27 5.16 5.15
N HIS A 80 4.92 6.46 5.19
CA HIS A 80 5.93 7.52 5.25
C HIS A 80 6.82 7.43 6.50
N ALA A 81 6.24 7.10 7.65
CA ALA A 81 7.02 6.93 8.88
C ALA A 81 7.99 5.75 8.79
N LYS A 82 7.55 4.61 8.24
CA LYS A 82 8.39 3.43 8.02
C LYS A 82 9.46 3.66 6.96
N HIS A 83 9.14 4.38 5.90
CA HIS A 83 10.10 4.78 4.88
C HIS A 83 11.22 5.64 5.48
N GLN A 84 10.85 6.65 6.28
CA GLN A 84 11.84 7.49 6.97
C GLN A 84 12.73 6.67 7.92
N ALA A 85 12.15 5.71 8.65
CA ALA A 85 12.92 4.82 9.52
C ALA A 85 13.90 3.93 8.73
N ALA A 86 13.47 3.37 7.60
CA ALA A 86 14.32 2.55 6.73
C ALA A 86 15.48 3.37 6.12
N VAL A 87 15.24 4.63 5.73
CA VAL A 87 16.28 5.56 5.27
C VAL A 87 17.32 5.83 6.37
N GLN A 88 16.87 6.12 7.60
CA GLN A 88 17.77 6.35 8.74
C GLN A 88 18.58 5.09 9.10
N ALA A 89 17.95 3.91 9.04
CA ALA A 89 18.63 2.65 9.27
C ALA A 89 19.67 2.35 8.17
N TRP A 90 19.36 2.64 6.90
CA TRP A 90 20.29 2.52 5.78
C TRP A 90 21.53 3.40 5.94
N GLU A 91 21.34 4.66 6.36
CA GLU A 91 22.43 5.59 6.63
C GLU A 91 23.36 5.08 7.74
N SER A 92 22.80 4.36 8.72
CA SER A 92 23.55 3.76 9.83
C SER A 92 24.37 2.52 9.41
N VAL A 93 24.05 1.88 8.29
CA VAL A 93 24.84 0.77 7.73
C VAL A 93 26.11 1.33 7.06
N PRO A 94 27.33 0.90 7.44
CA PRO A 94 28.56 1.34 6.79
C PRO A 94 28.59 1.00 5.29
N GLU A 95 29.07 1.93 4.44
CA GLU A 95 29.02 1.79 2.98
C GLU A 95 29.63 0.48 2.45
N HIS A 96 30.78 0.07 2.98
CA HIS A 96 31.46 -1.18 2.60
C HIS A 96 30.66 -2.47 2.95
N ARG A 97 29.58 -2.35 3.72
CA ARG A 97 28.67 -3.45 4.08
C ARG A 97 27.33 -3.38 3.35
N ARG A 98 27.06 -2.32 2.57
CA ARG A 98 25.82 -2.18 1.80
C ARG A 98 25.80 -3.06 0.55
N THR A 99 26.94 -3.64 0.17
CA THR A 99 27.03 -4.53 -1.00
C THR A 99 26.07 -5.70 -0.86
N GLY A 100 25.11 -5.81 -1.79
CA GLY A 100 24.09 -6.86 -1.79
C GLY A 100 22.82 -6.55 -0.99
N LEU A 101 22.75 -5.39 -0.33
CA LEU A 101 21.53 -4.89 0.29
C LEU A 101 20.78 -3.97 -0.68
N GLN A 102 19.47 -4.03 -0.63
CA GLN A 102 18.57 -3.34 -1.55
C GLN A 102 18.09 -2.02 -0.90
N PRO A 103 18.44 -0.82 -1.42
CA PRO A 103 18.13 0.46 -0.75
C PRO A 103 16.62 0.70 -0.52
N PRO A 104 16.22 1.61 0.38
CA PRO A 104 14.81 1.83 0.72
C PRO A 104 13.96 2.46 -0.41
N ASP A 105 14.56 3.00 -1.47
CA ASP A 105 13.87 3.66 -2.58
C ASP A 105 14.07 2.89 -3.89
N HIS A 106 13.17 1.94 -4.19
CA HIS A 106 13.10 1.26 -5.49
C HIS A 106 12.00 1.80 -6.39
N SER A 107 11.26 2.78 -5.92
CA SER A 107 10.11 3.34 -6.62
C SER A 107 10.47 4.36 -7.71
N GLN A 108 11.69 4.36 -8.29
CA GLN A 108 11.99 5.13 -9.52
C GLN A 108 13.07 4.47 -10.40
N SER A 109 12.80 3.28 -10.96
CA SER A 109 13.48 2.83 -12.19
C SER A 109 12.63 1.81 -12.96
N SER A 110 11.37 2.16 -13.24
CA SER A 110 10.58 1.54 -14.32
C SER A 110 9.86 2.59 -15.15
N SER A 111 10.45 3.79 -15.23
CA SER A 111 10.09 4.83 -16.18
C SER A 111 11.12 4.87 -17.31
N GLU A 112 11.36 3.75 -18.00
CA GLU A 112 12.04 3.76 -19.31
C GLU A 112 11.86 2.41 -20.01
N SER A 113 11.29 2.44 -21.22
CA SER A 113 11.10 1.36 -22.22
C SER A 113 9.77 0.60 -22.14
N GLU A 114 8.72 1.09 -22.81
CA GLU A 114 8.33 0.67 -24.19
C GLU A 114 7.27 1.62 -24.77
#